data_AF-A0A959SZD0-F1
#
_entry.id   AF-A0A959SZD0-F1
#
_cell.length_a   1.000
_cell.length_b   1.000
_cell.length_c   1.000
_cell.angle_alpha   90.00
_cell.angle_beta   90.00
_cell.angle_gamma   90.00
#
_symmetry.space_group_name_H-M   'P 1'
#
loop_
_entity.id
_entity.type
_entity.pdbx_description
1 polymer ?
#
loop_
_entity_poly.entity_id
_entity_poly.type
_entity_poly.pdbx_seq_one_letter_code
_entity_poly.pdbx_strand_id
1 'polypeptide(L)'
;MKKIWIVLLFFSYAASAQNDTTITISVKGNCTMCKERIEKAAQGKGVHSAVWDIDTKILTLRYDPGATSSEKVQQRIADVGHDTELKTAKDYVYKDLPDCCLYREGSPEHLTHTDGEENVEHSPKVMGVVLEADDKGNLKPLSGANITLKGAAKGVTTSENGFFTISPEDNPAVLTISYTGFKTEEITVNKGDHLNVVLNRKTGLQEVKVVARHRSSYVPAGSGLRTQVITEGELLKAACCNLSESFETNPSVDVSYNDAVTGSKQIQLLGLSGNYSQLTVESMPGPRGLATPWGLNYIPGTWVESIQLTKGVGSVVNGFESITGQVNVELKKPESAETVYGNVYVNSIGKTDLNLNLSTKVGKYWSTALLVHDAFLNNSKVDFNKDGFRDQPTGNLFTVMNRWKFNNNKGWLGQIGFRILSDNKVGGETAFNEKQDKLTTTHYGAGLKTDRKEVFAKIGYVFPEKKYKSVGLQLSAFRHDMDTYFGLTTYKALQDNFYANLIYQSIIGNSNHKFRTGLSFVADNYD
;
A
#
# COMPACT_ATOMS: atom_id res chain seq x y z
N MET A 1 17.12 -39.20 5.63
CA MET A 1 16.46 -37.93 5.25
C MET A 1 17.41 -36.77 5.54
N LYS A 2 18.05 -36.20 4.51
CA LYS A 2 18.99 -35.08 4.64
C LYS A 2 18.21 -33.77 4.81
N LYS A 3 18.44 -33.04 5.90
CA LYS A 3 17.89 -31.69 6.13
C LYS A 3 18.74 -30.68 5.37
N ILE A 4 18.18 -30.03 4.36
CA ILE A 4 18.80 -28.92 3.63
C ILE A 4 18.36 -27.62 4.33
N TRP A 5 19.32 -26.93 4.94
CA TRP A 5 19.14 -25.56 5.42
C TRP A 5 19.43 -24.60 4.26
N ILE A 6 18.44 -23.83 3.84
CA ILE A 6 18.60 -22.74 2.88
C ILE A 6 18.95 -21.48 3.68
N VAL A 7 20.21 -21.06 3.61
CA VAL A 7 20.69 -19.78 4.15
C VAL A 7 20.43 -18.70 3.09
N LEU A 8 19.53 -17.76 3.39
CA LEU A 8 19.27 -16.56 2.60
C LEU A 8 20.35 -15.50 2.93
N LEU A 9 21.27 -15.29 2.00
CA LEU A 9 22.24 -14.18 2.04
C LEU A 9 21.56 -12.89 1.56
N PHE A 10 21.34 -11.94 2.49
CA PHE A 10 21.00 -10.57 2.17
C PHE A 10 22.26 -9.79 1.76
N PHE A 11 22.33 -9.33 0.52
CA PHE A 11 23.29 -8.31 0.10
C PHE A 11 22.70 -6.93 0.40
N SER A 12 23.17 -6.29 1.47
CA SER A 12 22.91 -4.88 1.76
C SER A 12 23.87 -4.00 0.95
N TYR A 13 23.35 -3.23 0.01
CA TYR A 13 24.11 -2.18 -0.69
C TYR A 13 23.96 -0.88 0.10
N ALA A 14 25.04 -0.41 0.72
CA ALA A 14 25.11 0.91 1.34
C ALA A 14 25.68 1.90 0.31
N ALA A 15 24.85 2.83 -0.14
CA ALA A 15 25.32 4.01 -0.88
C ALA A 15 25.57 5.13 0.14
N SER A 16 26.82 5.51 0.35
CA SER A 16 27.17 6.73 1.09
C SER A 16 26.99 7.94 0.18
N ALA A 17 26.02 8.79 0.49
CA ALA A 17 25.98 10.17 0.01
C ALA A 17 26.79 11.03 0.99
N GLN A 18 27.86 11.68 0.53
CA GLN A 18 28.53 12.75 1.29
C GLN A 18 27.68 14.01 1.15
N ASN A 19 27.16 14.52 2.27
CA ASN A 19 26.40 15.77 2.31
C ASN A 19 27.34 16.92 2.70
N ASP A 20 27.41 17.95 1.85
CA ASP A 20 28.03 19.24 2.18
C ASP A 20 27.38 19.84 3.43
N THR A 21 28.19 20.52 4.26
CA THR A 21 27.72 21.25 5.44
C THR A 21 27.70 22.76 5.14
N THR A 22 26.60 23.43 5.47
CA THR A 22 26.46 24.90 5.37
C THR A 22 26.35 25.51 6.76
N ILE A 23 27.19 26.50 7.07
CA ILE A 23 27.19 27.23 8.35
C ILE A 23 27.31 28.74 8.12
N THR A 24 26.95 29.52 9.13
CA THR A 24 27.17 30.97 9.20
C THR A 24 28.21 31.29 10.26
N ILE A 25 29.10 32.24 9.99
CA ILE A 25 30.17 32.67 10.89
C ILE A 25 30.17 34.21 10.94
N SER A 26 30.10 34.81 12.13
CA SER A 26 30.33 36.25 12.30
C SER A 26 31.81 36.57 12.08
N VAL A 27 32.07 37.52 11.18
CA VAL A 27 33.43 37.98 10.84
C VAL A 27 33.44 39.51 10.81
N LYS A 28 34.34 40.13 11.59
CA LYS A 28 34.42 41.59 11.67
C LYS A 28 35.10 42.19 10.44
N GLY A 29 34.41 43.15 9.82
CA GLY A 29 34.87 43.96 8.70
C GLY A 29 33.90 45.12 8.48
N ASN A 30 34.34 46.19 7.81
CA ASN A 30 33.57 47.43 7.66
C ASN A 30 33.51 47.99 6.22
N CYS A 31 34.22 47.42 5.25
CA CYS A 31 34.25 47.93 3.88
C CYS A 31 34.29 46.82 2.83
N THR A 32 34.04 47.18 1.57
CA THR A 32 34.07 46.27 0.42
C THR A 32 35.41 45.55 0.25
N MET A 33 36.52 46.19 0.62
CA MET A 33 37.84 45.53 0.62
C MET A 33 37.95 44.42 1.66
N CYS A 34 37.26 44.55 2.80
CA CYS A 34 37.20 43.48 3.79
C CYS A 34 36.41 42.29 3.23
N LYS A 35 35.33 42.54 2.46
CA LYS A 35 34.55 41.48 1.80
C LYS A 35 35.40 40.60 0.90
N GLU A 36 36.10 41.21 -0.05
CA GLU A 36 36.96 40.44 -0.98
C GLU A 36 38.05 39.67 -0.25
N ARG A 37 38.64 40.27 0.79
CA ARG A 37 39.70 39.64 1.60
C ARG A 37 39.17 38.46 2.43
N ILE A 38 38.03 38.62 3.10
CA ILE A 38 37.40 37.59 3.92
C ILE A 38 36.93 36.43 3.05
N GLU A 39 36.24 36.70 1.94
CA GLU A 39 35.77 35.67 1.01
C GLU A 39 36.95 34.89 0.43
N LYS A 40 38.00 35.59 -0.02
CA LYS A 40 39.21 34.95 -0.57
C LYS A 40 39.96 34.11 0.46
N ALA A 41 40.04 34.54 1.71
CA ALA A 41 40.69 33.77 2.78
C ALA A 41 39.85 32.54 3.19
N ALA A 42 38.53 32.65 3.12
CA ALA A 42 37.63 31.53 3.37
C ALA A 42 37.71 30.45 2.29
N GLN A 43 37.98 30.82 1.03
CA GLN A 43 38.18 29.89 -0.09
C GLN A 43 39.40 28.97 0.15
N GLY A 44 39.25 27.67 -0.16
CA GLY A 44 40.33 26.68 -0.06
C GLY A 44 39.86 25.25 -0.27
N LYS A 45 40.76 24.28 -0.09
CA LYS A 45 40.46 22.87 -0.32
C LYS A 45 39.29 22.41 0.57
N GLY A 46 38.22 21.91 -0.06
CA GLY A 46 36.99 21.48 0.62
C GLY A 46 35.93 22.55 0.82
N VAL A 47 36.17 23.81 0.40
CA VAL A 47 35.15 24.88 0.45
C VAL A 47 34.49 25.03 -0.92
N HIS A 48 33.16 24.93 -0.95
CA HIS A 48 32.37 25.05 -2.18
C HIS A 48 31.82 26.47 -2.38
N SER A 49 31.48 27.18 -1.31
CA SER A 49 31.10 28.60 -1.38
C SER A 49 31.42 29.33 -0.08
N ALA A 50 31.81 30.60 -0.19
CA ALA A 50 32.06 31.49 0.93
C ALA A 50 31.63 32.91 0.51
N VAL A 51 30.55 33.41 1.12
CA VAL A 51 29.97 34.74 0.79
C VAL A 51 29.83 35.54 2.07
N TRP A 52 30.50 36.70 2.14
CA TRP A 52 30.45 37.58 3.30
C TRP A 52 29.68 38.85 2.97
N ASP A 53 28.84 39.25 3.93
CA ASP A 53 27.96 40.40 3.79
C ASP A 53 28.44 41.57 4.68
N ILE A 54 28.54 42.76 4.08
CA ILE A 54 29.14 43.94 4.72
C ILE A 54 28.24 44.48 5.84
N ASP A 55 26.93 44.48 5.61
CA ASP A 55 25.95 45.10 6.51
C ASP A 55 25.69 44.20 7.74
N THR A 56 25.56 42.90 7.51
CA THR A 56 25.31 41.92 8.57
C THR A 56 26.58 41.40 9.23
N LYS A 57 27.74 41.53 8.58
CA LYS A 57 29.05 41.00 9.02
C LYS A 57 29.07 39.48 9.15
N ILE A 58 28.22 38.78 8.39
CA ILE A 58 28.07 37.32 8.42
C ILE A 58 28.69 36.70 7.15
N LEU A 59 29.53 35.67 7.35
CA LEU A 59 30.05 34.78 6.31
C LEU A 59 29.17 33.53 6.22
N THR A 60 28.55 33.29 5.06
CA THR A 60 27.88 32.01 4.75
C THR A 60 28.87 31.08 4.06
N LEU A 61 29.17 29.96 4.70
CA LEU A 61 30.17 28.98 4.26
C LEU A 61 29.53 27.63 3.95
N ARG A 62 29.75 27.09 2.75
CA ARG A 62 29.43 25.71 2.39
C ARG A 62 30.72 24.93 2.14
N TYR A 63 30.91 23.83 2.86
CA TYR A 63 32.14 23.05 2.78
C TYR A 63 31.89 21.55 2.99
N ASP A 64 32.80 20.72 2.48
CA ASP A 64 32.85 19.29 2.74
C ASP A 64 33.50 19.03 4.11
N PRO A 65 32.76 18.48 5.09
CA PRO A 65 33.29 18.19 6.42
C PRO A 65 34.37 17.10 6.43
N GLY A 66 34.50 16.30 5.36
CA GLY A 66 35.60 15.35 5.18
C GLY A 66 36.92 15.99 4.76
N ALA A 67 36.88 17.19 4.19
CA ALA A 67 38.06 17.88 3.64
C ALA A 67 38.53 19.09 4.46
N THR A 68 37.61 19.78 5.16
CA THR A 68 37.95 20.96 5.98
C THR A 68 36.98 21.13 7.17
N SER A 69 37.26 22.09 8.06
CA SER A 69 36.41 22.39 9.23
C SER A 69 36.20 23.90 9.39
N SER A 70 35.12 24.28 10.09
CA SER A 70 34.80 25.68 10.42
C SER A 70 35.98 26.38 11.10
N GLU A 71 36.64 25.73 12.05
CA GLU A 71 37.81 26.25 12.76
C GLU A 71 38.99 26.54 11.84
N LYS A 72 39.28 25.64 10.87
CA LYS A 72 40.36 25.84 9.88
C LYS A 72 40.07 27.00 8.92
N VAL A 73 38.79 27.26 8.65
CA VAL A 73 38.37 28.40 7.82
C VAL A 73 38.50 29.70 8.61
N GLN A 74 38.03 29.71 9.87
CA GLN A 74 38.16 30.87 10.78
C GLN A 74 39.62 31.22 11.07
N GLN A 75 40.51 30.23 11.18
CA GLN A 75 41.94 30.47 11.32
C GLN A 75 42.53 31.22 10.11
N ARG A 76 42.20 30.80 8.89
CA ARG A 76 42.67 31.48 7.66
C ARG A 76 42.17 32.92 7.56
N ILE A 77 40.95 33.18 8.03
CA ILE A 77 40.38 34.52 8.08
C ILE A 77 41.11 35.38 9.12
N ALA A 78 41.44 34.83 10.29
CA ALA A 78 42.25 35.51 11.30
C ALA A 78 43.69 35.76 10.81
N ASP A 79 44.27 34.86 10.03
CA ASP A 79 45.62 34.99 9.46
C ASP A 79 45.72 36.13 8.43
N VAL A 80 44.59 36.59 7.88
CA VAL A 80 44.52 37.77 6.98
C VAL A 80 44.03 39.04 7.67
N GLY A 81 43.88 39.04 9.00
CA GLY A 81 43.60 40.24 9.81
C GLY A 81 42.16 40.38 10.31
N HIS A 82 41.25 39.46 10.01
CA HIS A 82 39.83 39.59 10.38
C HIS A 82 39.42 38.71 11.56
N ASP A 83 38.76 39.30 12.55
CA ASP A 83 38.27 38.59 13.73
C ASP A 83 37.02 37.79 13.41
N THR A 84 36.96 36.58 13.96
CA THR A 84 35.83 35.65 13.85
C THR A 84 35.31 35.28 15.23
N GLU A 85 34.21 34.54 15.29
CA GLU A 85 33.63 34.05 16.55
C GLU A 85 34.60 33.21 17.40
N LEU A 86 35.48 32.42 16.76
CA LEU A 86 36.41 31.52 17.47
C LEU A 86 37.88 31.95 17.42
N LYS A 87 38.28 32.81 16.47
CA LYS A 87 39.68 33.20 16.26
C LYS A 87 39.83 34.71 16.09
N THR A 88 40.72 35.30 16.89
CA THR A 88 41.11 36.71 16.83
C THR A 88 42.41 36.86 16.05
N ALA A 89 42.47 37.81 15.12
CA ALA A 89 43.67 38.11 14.35
C ALA A 89 44.77 38.69 15.24
N LYS A 90 46.04 38.33 14.96
CA LYS A 90 47.19 38.88 15.70
C LYS A 90 47.36 40.38 15.40
N ASP A 91 47.72 41.15 16.41
CA ASP A 91 47.74 42.62 16.32
C ASP A 91 48.64 43.16 15.21
N TYR A 92 49.78 42.52 14.92
CA TYR A 92 50.66 42.95 13.83
C TYR A 92 50.06 42.69 12.44
N VAL A 93 49.21 41.68 12.28
CA VAL A 93 48.50 41.39 11.01
C VAL A 93 47.32 42.34 10.85
N TYR A 94 46.64 42.63 11.96
CA TYR A 94 45.52 43.55 12.01
C TYR A 94 45.94 45.00 11.68
N LYS A 95 47.07 45.47 12.23
CA LYS A 95 47.61 46.82 11.99
C LYS A 95 48.15 47.04 10.57
N ASP A 96 48.42 45.96 9.84
CA ASP A 96 48.84 45.98 8.43
C ASP A 96 47.64 46.01 7.46
N LEU A 97 46.41 46.01 7.99
CA LEU A 97 45.21 46.16 7.17
C LEU A 97 45.05 47.60 6.65
N PRO A 98 44.39 47.78 5.48
CA PRO A 98 44.01 49.10 5.01
C PRO A 98 43.12 49.83 6.02
N ASP A 99 43.21 51.18 6.05
CA ASP A 99 42.49 52.03 7.02
C ASP A 99 40.99 51.72 7.14
N CYS A 100 40.30 51.40 6.03
CA CYS A 100 38.86 51.07 6.08
C CYS A 100 38.52 49.72 6.73
N CYS A 101 39.51 48.84 6.91
CA CYS A 101 39.38 47.57 7.63
C CYS A 101 39.86 47.65 9.08
N LEU A 102 40.30 48.82 9.57
CA LEU A 102 40.64 49.03 10.98
C LEU A 102 39.37 49.29 11.84
N TYR A 103 38.60 48.23 12.09
CA TYR A 103 37.35 48.27 12.87
C TYR A 103 37.45 48.18 14.41
N ARG A 104 38.65 48.01 15.01
CA ARG A 104 38.88 47.83 16.45
C ARG A 104 39.17 49.16 17.14
N GLU A 105 39.67 50.15 16.42
CA GLU A 105 39.93 51.51 16.91
C GLU A 105 38.82 52.42 16.37
N GLY A 106 38.01 52.98 17.28
CA GLY A 106 36.74 53.64 16.96
C GLY A 106 36.89 54.92 16.12
N SER A 107 35.96 55.12 15.19
CA SER A 107 35.76 56.38 14.47
C SER A 107 35.23 57.49 15.41
N PRO A 108 35.68 58.76 15.28
CA PRO A 108 35.41 59.83 16.24
C PRO A 108 34.04 60.53 16.06
N GLU A 109 33.50 60.95 17.21
CA GLU A 109 32.66 62.13 17.51
C GLU A 109 31.46 62.52 16.61
N HIS A 110 30.24 62.42 17.18
CA HIS A 110 29.50 63.62 17.62
C HIS A 110 28.37 63.26 18.59
N LEU A 111 28.48 63.81 19.80
CA LEU A 111 27.47 63.80 20.87
C LEU A 111 26.61 65.07 20.76
N THR A 112 25.30 64.93 20.94
CA THR A 112 24.54 65.90 21.74
C THR A 112 23.52 65.15 22.59
N HIS A 113 23.55 65.47 23.87
CA HIS A 113 22.79 64.95 25.00
C HIS A 113 21.26 65.04 24.84
N THR A 114 20.56 64.12 25.49
CA THR A 114 19.64 64.46 26.60
C THR A 114 19.35 63.21 27.42
N ASP A 115 19.47 63.38 28.74
CA ASP A 115 19.40 62.35 29.77
C ASP A 115 17.98 61.83 29.98
N GLY A 116 17.91 60.54 30.30
CA GLY A 116 16.73 59.86 30.79
C GLY A 116 17.15 58.50 31.33
N GLU A 117 17.59 58.48 32.59
CA GLU A 117 17.81 57.23 33.34
C GLU A 117 16.47 56.49 33.48
N GLU A 118 16.31 55.39 32.75
CA GLU A 118 15.46 54.29 33.17
C GLU A 118 16.31 53.03 33.33
N ASN A 119 16.30 52.48 34.54
CA ASN A 119 16.83 51.15 34.84
C ASN A 119 16.10 50.11 33.98
N VAL A 120 16.72 49.67 32.88
CA VAL A 120 16.24 48.52 32.10
C VAL A 120 17.00 47.29 32.57
N GLU A 121 16.35 46.52 33.46
CA GLU A 121 16.65 45.10 33.67
C GLU A 121 16.78 44.42 32.31
N HIS A 122 17.99 43.97 31.97
CA HIS A 122 18.22 43.14 30.79
C HIS A 122 17.65 41.75 31.06
N SER A 123 16.33 41.61 30.90
CA SER A 123 15.70 40.31 30.78
C SER A 123 16.28 39.61 29.54
N PRO A 124 16.91 38.44 29.68
CA PRO A 124 17.52 37.74 28.55
C PRO A 124 16.45 37.37 27.52
N LYS A 125 16.53 38.00 26.34
CA LYS A 125 15.57 37.82 25.24
C LYS A 125 15.97 36.62 24.39
N VAL A 126 14.99 35.85 23.93
CA VAL A 126 15.17 34.81 22.92
C VAL A 126 15.08 35.47 21.55
N MET A 127 16.06 35.23 20.70
CA MET A 127 16.16 35.81 19.36
C MET A 127 16.20 34.70 18.32
N GLY A 128 15.65 34.94 17.13
CA GLY A 128 15.73 33.95 16.07
C GLY A 128 15.27 34.45 14.72
N VAL A 129 15.53 33.63 13.70
CA VAL A 129 15.04 33.85 12.34
C VAL A 129 14.15 32.69 11.90
N VAL A 130 13.01 33.01 11.32
CA VAL A 130 12.11 32.04 10.68
C VAL A 130 12.36 32.06 9.17
N LEU A 131 12.61 30.88 8.61
CA LEU A 131 12.94 30.66 7.22
C LEU A 131 11.94 29.69 6.58
N GLU A 132 11.70 29.85 5.29
CA GLU A 132 11.03 28.89 4.41
C GLU A 132 12.06 28.21 3.53
N ALA A 133 11.97 26.88 3.39
CA ALA A 133 12.70 26.16 2.36
C ALA A 133 11.88 26.10 1.06
N ASP A 134 12.45 26.53 -0.06
CA ASP A 134 11.84 26.32 -1.38
C ASP A 134 11.96 24.85 -1.84
N ASP A 135 11.27 24.48 -2.92
CA ASP A 135 11.26 23.10 -3.46
C ASP A 135 12.65 22.59 -3.90
N LYS A 136 13.67 23.46 -3.91
CA LYS A 136 15.07 23.15 -4.23
C LYS A 136 15.99 23.21 -2.99
N GLY A 137 15.44 23.46 -1.81
CA GLY A 137 16.16 23.52 -0.53
C GLY A 137 16.84 24.86 -0.22
N ASN A 138 16.57 25.93 -0.99
CA ASN A 138 17.08 27.27 -0.65
C ASN A 138 16.23 27.89 0.45
N LEU A 139 16.90 28.48 1.45
CA LEU A 139 16.24 29.12 2.58
C LEU A 139 15.94 30.60 2.26
N LYS A 140 14.69 31.00 2.41
CA LYS A 140 14.23 32.39 2.28
C LYS A 140 13.65 32.88 3.60
N PRO A 141 13.92 34.13 4.02
CA PRO A 141 13.31 34.69 5.22
C PRO A 141 11.78 34.74 5.12
N LEU A 142 11.11 34.36 6.21
CA LEU A 142 9.66 34.31 6.29
C LEU A 142 9.14 35.48 7.14
N SER A 143 8.73 36.56 6.47
CA SER A 143 8.13 37.73 7.10
C SER A 143 6.67 37.48 7.53
N GLY A 144 6.27 38.02 8.69
CA GLY A 144 4.89 37.92 9.19
C GLY A 144 4.50 36.58 9.85
N ALA A 145 5.45 35.70 10.13
CA ALA A 145 5.21 34.50 10.96
C ALA A 145 4.87 34.90 12.39
N ASN A 146 3.85 34.27 12.98
CA ASN A 146 3.42 34.50 14.36
C ASN A 146 4.20 33.60 15.31
N ILE A 147 4.85 34.18 16.31
CA ILE A 147 5.51 33.49 17.42
C ILE A 147 4.74 33.80 18.71
N THR A 148 4.21 32.77 19.35
CA THR A 148 3.51 32.88 20.64
C THR A 148 4.13 31.97 21.69
N LEU A 149 4.02 32.35 22.96
CA LEU A 149 4.32 31.44 24.07
C LEU A 149 3.10 30.56 24.34
N LYS A 150 3.32 29.27 24.59
CA LYS A 150 2.24 28.31 24.84
C LYS A 150 1.41 28.72 26.06
N GLY A 151 0.16 29.11 25.84
CA GLY A 151 -0.76 29.58 26.89
C GLY A 151 -0.84 31.10 27.06
N ALA A 152 0.02 31.88 26.40
CA ALA A 152 -0.02 33.34 26.45
C ALA A 152 -0.89 33.93 25.33
N ALA A 153 -1.63 35.00 25.65
CA ALA A 153 -2.46 35.73 24.67
C ALA A 153 -1.67 36.72 23.80
N LYS A 154 -0.42 37.02 24.16
CA LYS A 154 0.47 37.96 23.44
C LYS A 154 1.59 37.18 22.72
N GLY A 155 1.90 37.60 21.51
CA GLY A 155 2.98 37.07 20.68
C GLY A 155 3.65 38.18 19.87
N VAL A 156 4.70 37.81 19.13
CA VAL A 156 5.43 38.70 18.24
C VAL A 156 5.39 38.16 16.82
N THR A 157 5.51 39.03 15.82
CA THR A 157 5.62 38.64 14.42
C THR A 157 7.05 38.79 13.91
N THR A 158 7.46 37.98 12.95
CA THR A 158 8.75 38.16 12.27
C THR A 158 8.77 39.42 11.40
N SER A 159 9.93 40.08 11.35
CA SER A 159 10.20 41.22 10.48
C SER A 159 10.35 40.82 9.00
N GLU A 160 10.56 41.80 8.11
CA GLU A 160 10.80 41.57 6.67
C GLU A 160 11.96 40.61 6.39
N ASN A 161 12.94 40.55 7.28
CA ASN A 161 14.09 39.64 7.20
C ASN A 161 13.89 38.35 8.01
N GLY A 162 12.65 38.03 8.40
CA GLY A 162 12.30 36.81 9.15
C GLY A 162 12.71 36.83 10.63
N PHE A 163 13.22 37.94 11.15
CA PHE A 163 13.76 38.01 12.52
C PHE A 163 12.67 38.27 13.56
N PHE A 164 12.78 37.64 14.73
CA PHE A 164 11.92 37.90 15.88
C PHE A 164 12.71 38.00 17.18
N THR A 165 12.11 38.66 18.18
CA THR A 165 12.62 38.70 19.54
C THR A 165 11.46 38.58 20.50
N ILE A 166 11.53 37.63 21.42
CA ILE A 166 10.50 37.39 22.43
C ILE A 166 11.15 37.20 23.81
N SER A 167 10.52 37.70 24.85
CA SER A 167 11.01 37.60 26.22
C SER A 167 10.11 36.62 26.99
N PRO A 168 10.49 35.33 27.10
CA PRO A 168 9.69 34.38 27.85
C PRO A 168 9.74 34.68 29.35
N GLU A 169 8.59 34.63 30.02
CA GLU A 169 8.51 34.76 31.48
C GLU A 169 9.05 33.49 32.15
N ASP A 170 8.66 32.32 31.64
CA ASP A 170 9.09 30.98 32.06
C ASP A 170 10.44 30.56 31.45
N ASN A 171 11.16 29.65 32.13
CA ASN A 171 12.39 29.04 31.63
C ASN A 171 12.51 27.59 32.14
N PRO A 172 12.43 26.55 31.28
CA PRO A 172 12.26 26.59 29.83
C PRO A 172 10.84 27.01 29.42
N ALA A 173 10.72 27.67 28.26
CA ALA A 173 9.44 28.06 27.67
C ALA A 173 9.20 27.33 26.35
N VAL A 174 7.93 27.14 25.95
CA VAL A 174 7.58 26.55 24.65
C VAL A 174 7.06 27.63 23.72
N LEU A 175 7.77 27.87 22.63
CA LEU A 175 7.35 28.74 21.54
C LEU A 175 6.53 27.95 20.52
N THR A 176 5.39 28.50 20.14
CA THR A 176 4.58 28.04 19.01
C THR A 176 4.77 29.00 17.85
N ILE A 177 5.30 28.50 16.74
CA ILE A 177 5.59 29.29 15.54
C ILE A 177 4.63 28.86 14.44
N SER A 178 3.85 29.81 13.92
CA SER A 178 2.81 29.55 12.93
C SER A 178 2.79 30.59 11.82
N TYR A 179 2.55 30.14 10.59
CA TYR A 179 2.37 31.02 9.44
C TYR A 179 1.40 30.38 8.45
N THR A 180 0.59 31.20 7.78
CA THR A 180 -0.46 30.73 6.88
C THR A 180 0.13 29.88 5.76
N GLY A 181 -0.34 28.63 5.63
CA GLY A 181 0.15 27.67 4.62
C GLY A 181 1.30 26.77 5.08
N PHE A 182 1.74 26.88 6.34
CA PHE A 182 2.83 26.08 6.92
C PHE A 182 2.32 25.21 8.07
N LYS A 183 3.09 24.17 8.40
CA LYS A 183 2.85 23.38 9.61
C LYS A 183 3.33 24.17 10.82
N THR A 184 2.47 24.29 11.84
CA THR A 184 2.85 24.88 13.12
C THR A 184 3.90 24.01 13.80
N GLU A 185 4.98 24.63 14.26
CA GLU A 185 6.05 23.97 15.00
C GLU A 185 6.05 24.46 16.46
N GLU A 186 6.31 23.55 17.40
CA GLU A 186 6.49 23.86 18.82
C GLU A 186 7.96 23.58 19.21
N ILE A 187 8.63 24.57 19.79
CA ILE A 187 10.05 24.49 20.16
C ILE A 187 10.20 24.88 21.62
N THR A 188 10.89 24.05 22.40
CA THR A 188 11.26 24.38 23.79
C THR A 188 12.55 25.18 23.78
N VAL A 189 12.56 26.34 24.44
CA VAL A 189 13.65 27.32 24.41
C VAL A 189 14.00 27.76 25.82
N ASN A 190 15.28 28.03 26.05
CA ASN A 190 15.77 28.65 27.27
C ASN A 190 15.98 30.16 27.05
N LYS A 191 15.99 30.91 28.16
CA LYS A 191 16.32 32.34 28.14
C LYS A 191 17.72 32.58 27.52
N GLY A 192 17.77 33.41 26.47
CA GLY A 192 19.00 33.75 25.75
C GLY A 192 19.31 32.87 24.52
N ASP A 193 18.45 31.92 24.17
CA ASP A 193 18.66 31.07 22.99
C ASP A 193 18.57 31.86 21.68
N HIS A 194 19.42 31.46 20.72
CA HIS A 194 19.41 31.91 19.33
C HIS A 194 18.88 30.79 18.42
N LEU A 195 17.77 31.04 17.71
CA LEU A 195 17.05 29.99 16.97
C LEU A 195 17.05 30.26 15.46
N ASN A 196 17.35 29.22 14.69
CA ASN A 196 17.10 29.18 13.25
C ASN A 196 15.98 28.17 12.98
N VAL A 197 14.78 28.67 12.67
CA VAL A 197 13.58 27.84 12.53
C VAL A 197 13.18 27.79 11.07
N VAL A 198 13.24 26.60 10.46
CA VAL A 198 12.76 26.39 9.09
C VAL A 198 11.35 25.81 9.15
N LEU A 199 10.35 26.57 8.71
CA LEU A 199 8.97 26.08 8.65
C LEU A 199 8.76 25.27 7.37
N ASN A 200 8.16 24.11 7.52
CA ASN A 200 7.78 23.26 6.40
C ASN A 200 6.39 23.67 5.88
N ARG A 201 6.27 23.86 4.56
CA ARG A 201 4.97 24.06 3.91
C ARG A 201 4.02 22.93 4.26
N LYS A 202 2.75 23.26 4.52
CA LYS A 202 1.69 22.28 4.70
C LYS A 202 1.33 21.68 3.34
N THR A 203 2.16 20.77 2.84
CA THR A 203 1.85 20.02 1.63
C THR A 203 0.79 18.97 1.94
N GLY A 204 -0.34 19.06 1.24
CA GLY A 204 -1.41 18.07 1.25
C GLY A 204 -2.75 18.65 1.71
N LEU A 205 -3.60 19.00 0.75
CA LEU A 205 -5.03 18.78 0.96
C LEU A 205 -5.19 17.31 1.35
N GLN A 206 -5.96 17.00 2.40
CA GLN A 206 -6.36 15.62 2.64
C GLN A 206 -7.00 15.11 1.35
N GLU A 207 -6.55 13.94 0.88
CA GLU A 207 -7.14 13.30 -0.30
C GLU A 207 -8.63 13.07 -0.01
N VAL A 208 -9.49 13.86 -0.67
CA VAL A 208 -10.92 13.61 -0.62
C VAL A 208 -11.20 12.52 -1.66
N LYS A 209 -11.31 11.28 -1.18
CA LYS A 209 -11.78 10.17 -2.02
C LYS A 209 -13.27 10.37 -2.29
N VAL A 210 -13.58 11.00 -3.41
CA VAL A 210 -14.97 11.12 -3.89
C VAL A 210 -15.44 9.72 -4.30
N VAL A 211 -16.28 9.10 -3.48
CA VAL A 211 -16.91 7.82 -3.78
C VAL A 211 -18.37 8.04 -4.14
N ALA A 212 -18.76 7.60 -5.33
CA ALA A 212 -20.17 7.51 -5.69
C ALA A 212 -20.77 6.25 -5.04
N ARG A 213 -21.90 6.38 -4.34
CA ARG A 213 -22.61 5.23 -3.79
C ARG A 213 -23.35 4.52 -4.92
N HIS A 214 -22.77 3.43 -5.43
CA HIS A 214 -23.44 2.54 -6.37
C HIS A 214 -24.32 1.54 -5.63
N ARG A 215 -25.39 1.05 -6.30
CA ARG A 215 -26.16 -0.09 -5.78
C ARG A 215 -25.25 -1.31 -5.74
N SER A 216 -25.31 -2.09 -4.66
CA SER A 216 -24.48 -3.30 -4.49
C SER A 216 -24.76 -4.37 -5.53
N SER A 217 -25.95 -4.35 -6.15
CA SER A 217 -26.26 -5.09 -7.36
C SER A 217 -26.75 -4.14 -8.44
N TYR A 218 -26.15 -4.19 -9.63
CA TYR A 218 -26.50 -3.31 -10.74
C TYR A 218 -26.28 -3.95 -12.12
N VAL A 219 -26.93 -3.38 -13.14
CA VAL A 219 -26.67 -3.71 -14.55
C VAL A 219 -25.83 -2.58 -15.14
N PRO A 220 -24.64 -2.84 -15.69
CA PRO A 220 -23.80 -1.80 -16.27
C PRO A 220 -24.51 -1.07 -17.42
N ALA A 221 -24.58 0.26 -17.34
CA ALA A 221 -25.10 1.09 -18.43
C ALA A 221 -24.17 0.98 -19.66
N GLY A 222 -24.74 0.71 -20.83
CA GLY A 222 -23.98 0.57 -22.08
C GLY A 222 -23.48 -0.86 -22.40
N SER A 223 -23.83 -1.87 -21.61
CA SER A 223 -23.63 -3.27 -21.98
C SER A 223 -24.75 -3.73 -22.92
N GLY A 224 -24.40 -4.28 -24.08
CA GLY A 224 -25.37 -4.95 -24.98
C GLY A 224 -25.86 -6.30 -24.46
N LEU A 225 -25.19 -6.85 -23.44
CA LEU A 225 -25.59 -8.07 -22.73
C LEU A 225 -26.21 -7.73 -21.38
N ARG A 226 -27.28 -8.44 -21.01
CA ARG A 226 -27.93 -8.29 -19.70
C ARG A 226 -27.08 -8.96 -18.62
N THR A 227 -26.02 -8.26 -18.21
CA THR A 227 -25.10 -8.67 -17.14
C THR A 227 -25.45 -7.95 -15.86
N GLN A 228 -25.69 -8.71 -14.80
CA GLN A 228 -25.89 -8.21 -13.45
C GLN A 228 -24.59 -8.38 -12.67
N VAL A 229 -24.06 -7.28 -12.13
CA VAL A 229 -22.86 -7.29 -11.27
C VAL A 229 -23.33 -7.25 -9.82
N ILE A 230 -22.90 -8.24 -9.04
CA ILE A 230 -23.11 -8.37 -7.61
C ILE A 230 -21.78 -8.05 -6.93
N THR A 231 -21.71 -6.97 -6.16
CA THR A 231 -20.50 -6.55 -5.46
C THR A 231 -20.43 -7.13 -4.05
N GLU A 232 -19.27 -7.02 -3.41
CA GLU A 232 -19.05 -7.36 -2.00
C GLU A 232 -20.15 -6.80 -1.07
N GLY A 233 -20.70 -5.61 -1.35
CA GLY A 233 -21.77 -5.04 -0.54
C GLY A 233 -23.11 -5.80 -0.56
N GLU A 234 -23.36 -6.63 -1.58
CA GLU A 234 -24.51 -7.54 -1.60
C GLU A 234 -24.11 -8.87 -0.96
N LEU A 235 -22.90 -9.34 -1.24
CA LEU A 235 -22.34 -10.55 -0.64
C LEU A 235 -22.27 -10.48 0.89
N LEU A 236 -22.04 -9.29 1.46
CA LEU A 236 -22.02 -9.05 2.90
C LEU A 236 -23.40 -9.00 3.56
N LYS A 237 -24.49 -8.84 2.79
CA LYS A 237 -25.85 -8.84 3.36
C LYS A 237 -26.27 -10.23 3.81
N ALA A 238 -25.70 -11.26 3.20
CA ALA A 238 -25.79 -12.61 3.68
C ALA A 238 -24.43 -12.94 4.33
N ALA A 239 -24.42 -13.51 5.53
CA ALA A 239 -23.19 -13.93 6.18
C ALA A 239 -22.63 -15.20 5.50
N CYS A 240 -22.30 -15.10 4.21
CA CYS A 240 -21.96 -16.24 3.37
C CYS A 240 -20.50 -16.65 3.55
N CYS A 241 -20.29 -17.93 3.85
CA CYS A 241 -18.95 -18.47 4.07
C CYS A 241 -18.25 -18.77 2.72
N ASN A 242 -19.01 -19.15 1.70
CA ASN A 242 -18.53 -19.57 0.39
C ASN A 242 -19.37 -19.02 -0.79
N LEU A 243 -18.92 -19.32 -2.01
CA LEU A 243 -19.55 -18.84 -3.24
C LEU A 243 -20.96 -19.41 -3.46
N SER A 244 -21.27 -20.64 -3.03
CA SER A 244 -22.61 -21.21 -3.23
C SER A 244 -23.68 -20.44 -2.43
N GLU A 245 -23.40 -20.16 -1.16
CA GLU A 245 -24.30 -19.44 -0.24
C GLU A 245 -24.47 -17.97 -0.68
N SER A 246 -23.46 -17.41 -1.33
CA SER A 246 -23.49 -16.05 -1.87
C SER A 246 -24.64 -15.80 -2.86
N PHE A 247 -25.20 -16.85 -3.47
CA PHE A 247 -26.30 -16.74 -4.43
C PHE A 247 -27.70 -16.82 -3.82
N GLU A 248 -27.85 -17.18 -2.53
CA GLU A 248 -29.18 -17.34 -1.90
C GLU A 248 -30.00 -16.05 -1.89
N THR A 249 -29.34 -14.89 -1.93
CA THR A 249 -30.01 -13.58 -1.98
C THR A 249 -30.32 -13.09 -3.41
N ASN A 250 -29.95 -13.87 -4.44
CA ASN A 250 -30.15 -13.49 -5.83
C ASN A 250 -31.43 -14.11 -6.42
N PRO A 251 -32.37 -13.31 -6.96
CA PRO A 251 -33.64 -13.83 -7.48
C PRO A 251 -33.52 -14.62 -8.80
N SER A 252 -32.33 -14.74 -9.39
CA SER A 252 -32.12 -15.39 -10.68
C SER A 252 -31.22 -16.62 -10.63
N VAL A 253 -30.65 -16.89 -9.46
CA VAL A 253 -29.84 -18.09 -9.21
C VAL A 253 -30.49 -18.80 -8.04
N ASP A 254 -30.94 -20.03 -8.27
CA ASP A 254 -31.44 -20.88 -7.20
C ASP A 254 -30.31 -21.78 -6.70
N VAL A 255 -30.18 -21.94 -5.39
CA VAL A 255 -29.16 -22.79 -4.76
C VAL A 255 -29.87 -24.01 -4.21
N SER A 256 -29.60 -25.17 -4.80
CA SER A 256 -30.16 -26.45 -4.36
C SER A 256 -29.07 -27.33 -3.74
N TYR A 257 -29.43 -28.03 -2.67
CA TYR A 257 -28.61 -29.15 -2.19
C TYR A 257 -28.83 -30.32 -3.14
N ASN A 258 -27.74 -30.79 -3.76
CA ASN A 258 -27.81 -32.00 -4.56
C ASN A 258 -27.78 -33.25 -3.68
N ASP A 259 -27.06 -33.17 -2.56
CA ASP A 259 -26.98 -34.22 -1.56
C ASP A 259 -26.54 -33.65 -0.20
N ALA A 260 -27.40 -33.78 0.80
CA ALA A 260 -27.15 -33.32 2.16
C ALA A 260 -26.08 -34.16 2.88
N VAL A 261 -25.97 -35.45 2.56
CA VAL A 261 -25.00 -36.36 3.18
C VAL A 261 -23.57 -35.92 2.86
N THR A 262 -23.31 -35.54 1.61
CA THR A 262 -22.00 -35.04 1.17
C THR A 262 -21.83 -33.53 1.28
N GLY A 263 -22.91 -32.79 1.55
CA GLY A 263 -22.93 -31.33 1.50
C GLY A 263 -22.66 -30.76 0.10
N SER A 264 -22.96 -31.52 -0.96
CA SER A 264 -22.82 -31.04 -2.33
C SER A 264 -23.93 -30.02 -2.66
N LYS A 265 -23.53 -28.94 -3.33
CA LYS A 265 -24.40 -27.81 -3.65
C LYS A 265 -24.31 -27.49 -5.13
N GLN A 266 -25.46 -27.21 -5.74
CA GLN A 266 -25.54 -26.80 -7.13
C GLN A 266 -26.34 -25.51 -7.26
N ILE A 267 -25.89 -24.67 -8.20
CA ILE A 267 -26.68 -23.53 -8.65
C ILE A 267 -27.50 -23.90 -9.87
N GLN A 268 -28.70 -23.34 -9.95
CA GLN A 268 -29.54 -23.37 -11.14
C GLN A 268 -29.73 -21.96 -11.66
N LEU A 269 -29.44 -21.77 -12.95
CA LEU A 269 -29.63 -20.49 -13.62
C LEU A 269 -30.82 -20.60 -14.56
N LEU A 270 -31.85 -19.80 -14.30
CA LEU A 270 -33.12 -19.84 -15.03
C LEU A 270 -33.78 -21.25 -15.00
N GLY A 271 -33.62 -21.97 -13.88
CA GLY A 271 -34.22 -23.30 -13.67
C GLY A 271 -33.48 -24.47 -14.31
N LEU A 272 -32.33 -24.24 -14.96
CA LEU A 272 -31.47 -25.30 -15.48
C LEU A 272 -30.24 -25.47 -14.61
N SER A 273 -29.82 -26.73 -14.48
CA SER A 273 -28.70 -27.16 -13.67
C SER A 273 -27.39 -26.49 -14.12
N GLY A 274 -26.43 -26.42 -13.19
CA GLY A 274 -25.09 -25.84 -13.41
C GLY A 274 -24.39 -26.35 -14.68
N ASN A 275 -24.70 -27.55 -15.15
CA ASN A 275 -24.18 -28.17 -16.37
C ASN A 275 -24.51 -27.35 -17.64
N TYR A 276 -25.61 -26.61 -17.61
CA TYR A 276 -26.09 -25.77 -18.72
C TYR A 276 -25.67 -24.30 -18.57
N SER A 277 -25.02 -23.95 -17.45
CA SER A 277 -24.50 -22.62 -17.16
C SER A 277 -22.98 -22.64 -17.16
N GLN A 278 -22.35 -21.62 -17.74
CA GLN A 278 -20.91 -21.55 -17.72
C GLN A 278 -20.42 -20.88 -16.44
N LEU A 279 -19.64 -21.59 -15.64
CA LEU A 279 -18.96 -21.02 -14.47
C LEU A 279 -17.51 -20.70 -14.80
N THR A 280 -17.12 -19.44 -14.65
CA THR A 280 -15.74 -18.98 -14.78
C THR A 280 -15.27 -18.32 -13.49
N VAL A 281 -14.00 -18.53 -13.17
CA VAL A 281 -13.31 -17.73 -12.17
C VAL A 281 -12.33 -16.87 -12.94
N GLU A 282 -12.44 -15.55 -12.80
CA GLU A 282 -11.50 -14.62 -13.41
C GLU A 282 -11.45 -14.80 -14.95
N SER A 283 -12.62 -15.02 -15.57
CA SER A 283 -12.81 -15.30 -17.00
C SER A 283 -12.07 -16.53 -17.54
N MET A 284 -11.63 -17.45 -16.67
CA MET A 284 -11.08 -18.76 -17.01
C MET A 284 -12.04 -19.85 -16.52
N PRO A 285 -12.02 -21.07 -17.09
CA PRO A 285 -12.89 -22.16 -16.64
C PRO A 285 -12.79 -22.34 -15.12
N GLY A 286 -13.94 -22.28 -14.44
CA GLY A 286 -14.03 -22.47 -13.01
C GLY A 286 -13.98 -23.95 -12.62
N PRO A 287 -14.56 -24.31 -11.46
CA PRO A 287 -14.77 -25.70 -11.11
C PRO A 287 -15.57 -26.44 -12.21
N ARG A 288 -14.97 -27.50 -12.74
CA ARG A 288 -15.50 -28.38 -13.79
C ARG A 288 -14.96 -29.80 -13.60
N GLY A 289 -15.52 -30.76 -14.33
CA GLY A 289 -15.13 -32.18 -14.23
C GLY A 289 -15.43 -32.73 -12.83
N LEU A 290 -14.45 -33.36 -12.19
CA LEU A 290 -14.57 -33.96 -10.85
C LEU A 290 -14.92 -32.92 -9.77
N ALA A 291 -14.53 -31.66 -9.97
CA ALA A 291 -14.83 -30.60 -9.02
C ALA A 291 -16.26 -30.04 -9.14
N THR A 292 -17.08 -30.48 -10.08
CA THR A 292 -18.44 -29.92 -10.31
C THR A 292 -19.34 -29.97 -9.07
N PRO A 293 -19.43 -31.09 -8.30
CA PRO A 293 -20.40 -31.19 -7.21
C PRO A 293 -20.08 -30.33 -5.97
N TRP A 294 -18.79 -30.04 -5.72
CA TRP A 294 -18.33 -29.28 -4.54
C TRP A 294 -17.57 -28.00 -4.88
N GLY A 295 -17.39 -27.72 -6.17
CA GLY A 295 -16.53 -26.66 -6.68
C GLY A 295 -16.88 -25.26 -6.20
N LEU A 296 -18.17 -25.00 -5.98
CA LEU A 296 -18.65 -23.74 -5.43
C LEU A 296 -18.30 -23.59 -3.95
N ASN A 297 -18.26 -24.69 -3.18
CA ASN A 297 -17.86 -24.67 -1.78
C ASN A 297 -16.38 -24.35 -1.63
N TYR A 298 -15.58 -24.65 -2.65
CA TYR A 298 -14.14 -24.43 -2.64
C TYR A 298 -13.74 -22.95 -2.70
N ILE A 299 -14.60 -22.06 -3.19
CA ILE A 299 -14.29 -20.63 -3.34
C ILE A 299 -14.85 -19.87 -2.14
N PRO A 300 -13.99 -19.36 -1.23
CA PRO A 300 -14.43 -18.62 -0.05
C PRO A 300 -15.08 -17.29 -0.44
N GLY A 301 -16.16 -16.91 0.25
CA GLY A 301 -16.86 -15.65 -0.01
C GLY A 301 -15.96 -14.42 0.21
N THR A 302 -15.08 -14.48 1.19
CA THR A 302 -14.10 -13.43 1.54
C THR A 302 -13.05 -13.18 0.45
N TRP A 303 -12.90 -14.10 -0.51
CA TRP A 303 -11.99 -13.93 -1.65
C TRP A 303 -12.67 -13.24 -2.83
N VAL A 304 -14.01 -13.20 -2.85
CA VAL A 304 -14.80 -12.69 -3.97
C VAL A 304 -14.92 -11.17 -3.88
N GLU A 305 -14.45 -10.47 -4.92
CA GLU A 305 -14.64 -9.03 -5.07
C GLU A 305 -16.00 -8.72 -5.70
N SER A 306 -16.37 -9.50 -6.72
CA SER A 306 -17.67 -9.39 -7.37
C SER A 306 -18.03 -10.65 -8.16
N ILE A 307 -19.32 -10.81 -8.43
CA ILE A 307 -19.87 -11.85 -9.28
C ILE A 307 -20.59 -11.19 -10.45
N GLN A 308 -20.26 -11.60 -11.67
CA GLN A 308 -20.91 -11.13 -12.89
C GLN A 308 -21.81 -12.24 -13.42
N LEU A 309 -23.12 -11.99 -13.39
CA LEU A 309 -24.15 -12.91 -13.86
C LEU A 309 -24.71 -12.44 -15.20
N THR A 310 -24.39 -13.15 -16.27
CA THR A 310 -24.97 -12.95 -17.60
C THR A 310 -26.11 -13.94 -17.79
N LYS A 311 -27.32 -13.44 -18.06
CA LYS A 311 -28.52 -14.26 -18.25
C LYS A 311 -28.74 -14.53 -19.74
N GLY A 312 -28.96 -15.80 -20.10
CA GLY A 312 -28.98 -16.26 -21.49
C GLY A 312 -27.59 -16.38 -22.09
N VAL A 313 -27.48 -16.65 -23.40
CA VAL A 313 -26.20 -16.94 -24.04
C VAL A 313 -25.13 -15.88 -23.77
N GLY A 314 -24.03 -16.31 -23.16
CA GLY A 314 -22.89 -15.47 -22.80
C GLY A 314 -21.98 -15.16 -23.99
N SER A 315 -20.84 -14.52 -23.71
CA SER A 315 -19.83 -14.27 -24.73
C SER A 315 -19.02 -15.54 -25.01
N VAL A 316 -18.96 -15.93 -26.29
CA VAL A 316 -18.08 -17.03 -26.76
C VAL A 316 -16.60 -16.83 -26.42
N VAL A 317 -16.19 -15.60 -26.13
CA VAL A 317 -14.81 -15.26 -25.70
C VAL A 317 -14.41 -16.00 -24.43
N ASN A 318 -15.37 -16.20 -23.53
CA ASN A 318 -15.16 -16.87 -22.26
C ASN A 318 -15.45 -18.39 -22.35
N GLY A 319 -16.11 -18.84 -23.42
CA GLY A 319 -16.35 -20.23 -23.77
C GLY A 319 -17.76 -20.48 -24.34
N PHE A 320 -18.02 -21.72 -24.73
CA PHE A 320 -19.22 -22.11 -25.49
C PHE A 320 -20.32 -22.80 -24.64
N GLU A 321 -20.07 -23.03 -23.35
CA GLU A 321 -20.90 -23.86 -22.47
C GLU A 321 -22.10 -23.10 -21.84
N SER A 322 -22.31 -21.83 -22.18
CA SER A 322 -23.28 -20.93 -21.52
C SER A 322 -24.68 -20.95 -22.14
N ILE A 323 -25.40 -22.08 -22.13
CA ILE A 323 -26.77 -22.13 -22.71
C ILE A 323 -27.74 -21.26 -21.91
N THR A 324 -27.75 -21.39 -20.59
CA THR A 324 -28.65 -20.61 -19.70
C THR A 324 -28.04 -19.32 -19.19
N GLY A 325 -26.72 -19.23 -19.23
CA GLY A 325 -25.99 -18.06 -18.81
C GLY A 325 -24.58 -18.35 -18.38
N GLN A 326 -23.93 -17.28 -17.95
CA GLN A 326 -22.55 -17.29 -17.48
C GLN A 326 -22.46 -16.63 -16.12
N VAL A 327 -21.75 -17.29 -15.22
CA VAL A 327 -21.36 -16.78 -13.91
C VAL A 327 -19.85 -16.58 -13.95
N ASN A 328 -19.39 -15.33 -13.86
CA ASN A 328 -17.97 -15.04 -13.70
C ASN A 328 -17.68 -14.49 -12.30
N VAL A 329 -16.79 -15.15 -11.58
CA VAL A 329 -16.37 -14.75 -10.23
C VAL A 329 -15.05 -14.01 -10.32
N GLU A 330 -15.03 -12.74 -9.90
CA GLU A 330 -13.80 -11.96 -9.79
C GLU A 330 -13.29 -12.04 -8.35
N LEU A 331 -12.01 -12.36 -8.19
CA LEU A 331 -11.38 -12.48 -6.88
C LEU A 331 -10.66 -11.18 -6.52
N LYS A 332 -10.56 -10.87 -5.22
CA LYS A 332 -9.85 -9.68 -4.72
C LYS A 332 -8.45 -9.58 -5.33
N LYS A 333 -8.18 -8.47 -6.02
CA LYS A 333 -6.90 -8.21 -6.70
C LYS A 333 -5.91 -7.59 -5.71
N PRO A 334 -4.59 -7.82 -5.85
CA PRO A 334 -3.57 -7.23 -4.97
C PRO A 334 -3.52 -5.69 -4.88
N GLU A 335 -4.33 -4.99 -5.67
CA GLU A 335 -4.40 -3.53 -5.72
C GLU A 335 -5.70 -2.99 -5.11
N SER A 336 -6.76 -3.81 -5.05
CA SER A 336 -8.06 -3.52 -4.46
C SER A 336 -8.22 -4.16 -3.09
N ALA A 337 -7.49 -5.26 -2.82
CA ALA A 337 -7.51 -5.96 -1.56
C ALA A 337 -6.98 -5.09 -0.41
N GLU A 338 -7.55 -5.29 0.77
CA GLU A 338 -7.05 -4.73 2.00
C GLU A 338 -5.61 -5.22 2.26
N THR A 339 -4.76 -4.35 2.83
CA THR A 339 -3.38 -4.72 3.17
C THR A 339 -3.34 -5.90 4.13
N VAL A 340 -4.23 -5.89 5.12
CA VAL A 340 -4.48 -6.99 6.05
C VAL A 340 -5.99 -7.06 6.27
N TYR A 341 -6.57 -8.24 6.04
CA TYR A 341 -7.94 -8.56 6.37
C TYR A 341 -7.95 -9.90 7.12
N GLY A 342 -8.54 -9.89 8.32
CA GLY A 342 -8.77 -11.08 9.12
C GLY A 342 -10.26 -11.19 9.43
N ASN A 343 -10.82 -12.38 9.25
CA ASN A 343 -12.21 -12.64 9.62
C ASN A 343 -12.33 -14.03 10.28
N VAL A 344 -13.05 -14.06 11.39
CA VAL A 344 -13.39 -15.27 12.14
C VAL A 344 -14.91 -15.32 12.23
N TYR A 345 -15.50 -16.41 11.78
CA TYR A 345 -16.92 -16.68 11.88
C TYR A 345 -17.13 -17.99 12.63
N VAL A 346 -18.09 -18.00 13.55
CA VAL A 346 -18.50 -19.19 14.31
C VAL A 346 -20.02 -19.20 14.41
N ASN A 347 -20.66 -20.33 14.11
CA ASN A 347 -22.11 -20.47 14.20
C ASN A 347 -22.56 -21.36 15.38
N SER A 348 -23.87 -21.48 15.57
CA SER A 348 -24.49 -22.23 16.69
C SER A 348 -24.17 -23.73 16.72
N ILE A 349 -23.81 -24.34 15.58
CA ILE A 349 -23.43 -25.75 15.50
C ILE A 349 -21.92 -25.98 15.65
N GLY A 350 -21.14 -24.91 15.83
CA GLY A 350 -19.69 -24.96 15.99
C GLY A 350 -18.91 -24.99 14.67
N LYS A 351 -19.55 -24.70 13.53
CA LYS A 351 -18.84 -24.46 12.27
C LYS A 351 -18.02 -23.19 12.44
N THR A 352 -16.74 -23.27 12.11
CA THR A 352 -15.79 -22.17 12.23
C THR A 352 -15.14 -21.91 10.87
N ASP A 353 -15.12 -20.64 10.46
CA ASP A 353 -14.43 -20.18 9.25
C ASP A 353 -13.38 -19.14 9.66
N LEU A 354 -12.12 -19.38 9.27
CA LEU A 354 -10.97 -18.51 9.50
C LEU A 354 -10.47 -18.00 8.15
N ASN A 355 -10.35 -16.68 8.03
CA ASN A 355 -9.96 -16.02 6.79
C ASN A 355 -8.82 -15.04 7.07
N LEU A 356 -7.78 -15.10 6.24
CA LEU A 356 -6.68 -14.15 6.26
C LEU A 356 -6.31 -13.76 4.83
N ASN A 357 -6.49 -12.49 4.50
CA ASN A 357 -6.03 -11.92 3.24
C ASN A 357 -4.95 -10.88 3.54
N LEU A 358 -3.79 -11.06 2.91
CA LEU A 358 -2.67 -10.14 2.98
C LEU A 358 -2.40 -9.60 1.59
N SER A 359 -2.22 -8.30 1.45
CA SER A 359 -1.86 -7.68 0.18
C SER A 359 -0.76 -6.66 0.34
N THR A 360 0.22 -6.69 -0.56
CA THR A 360 1.32 -5.74 -0.55
C THR A 360 1.82 -5.42 -1.94
N LYS A 361 2.32 -4.18 -2.11
CA LYS A 361 3.02 -3.75 -3.32
C LYS A 361 4.50 -4.09 -3.16
N VAL A 362 5.05 -4.78 -4.16
CA VAL A 362 6.47 -5.18 -4.20
C VAL A 362 7.17 -4.34 -5.28
N GLY A 363 7.82 -3.26 -4.85
CA GLY A 363 8.46 -2.31 -5.76
C GLY A 363 7.45 -1.50 -6.58
N LYS A 364 7.86 -1.08 -7.79
CA LYS A 364 7.07 -0.14 -8.62
C LYS A 364 6.02 -0.81 -9.52
N TYR A 365 6.22 -2.08 -9.86
CA TYR A 365 5.46 -2.75 -10.92
C TYR A 365 4.74 -4.02 -10.47
N TRP A 366 5.06 -4.55 -9.29
CA TRP A 366 4.49 -5.79 -8.80
C TRP A 366 3.63 -5.55 -7.57
N SER A 367 2.55 -6.32 -7.47
CA SER A 367 1.71 -6.42 -6.29
C SER A 367 1.42 -7.89 -6.04
N THR A 368 1.39 -8.32 -4.78
CA THR A 368 1.06 -9.69 -4.40
C THR A 368 -0.07 -9.71 -3.39
N ALA A 369 -0.86 -10.78 -3.43
CA ALA A 369 -1.84 -11.09 -2.40
C ALA A 369 -1.74 -12.56 -2.01
N LEU A 370 -1.82 -12.82 -0.71
CA LEU A 370 -1.96 -14.13 -0.10
C LEU A 370 -3.37 -14.21 0.49
N LEU A 371 -4.18 -15.14 0.00
CA LEU A 371 -5.52 -15.39 0.47
C LEU A 371 -5.53 -16.76 1.13
N VAL A 372 -5.93 -16.83 2.39
CA VAL A 372 -5.97 -18.05 3.19
C VAL A 372 -7.37 -18.20 3.74
N HIS A 373 -7.91 -19.40 3.65
CA HIS A 373 -9.20 -19.76 4.21
C HIS A 373 -9.13 -21.17 4.79
N ASP A 374 -9.68 -21.32 5.99
CA ASP A 374 -9.81 -22.59 6.68
C ASP A 374 -11.21 -22.68 7.28
N ALA A 375 -11.97 -23.70 6.91
CA ALA A 375 -13.33 -23.91 7.36
C ALA A 375 -13.48 -25.31 7.94
N PHE A 376 -13.95 -25.42 9.17
CA PHE A 376 -14.08 -26.72 9.83
C PHE A 376 -15.33 -26.84 10.69
N LEU A 377 -15.81 -28.08 10.80
CA LEU A 377 -16.92 -28.48 11.66
C LEU A 377 -16.60 -29.85 12.24
N ASN A 378 -16.40 -29.93 13.55
CA ASN A 378 -16.06 -31.18 14.22
C ASN A 378 -17.25 -31.84 14.93
N ASN A 379 -18.41 -31.19 14.95
CA ASN A 379 -19.59 -31.70 15.64
C ASN A 379 -20.32 -32.75 14.79
N SER A 380 -20.06 -34.03 15.05
CA SER A 380 -20.67 -35.15 14.31
C SER A 380 -22.10 -35.49 14.74
N LYS A 381 -22.66 -34.73 15.69
CA LYS A 381 -23.99 -34.96 16.27
C LYS A 381 -25.03 -33.92 15.83
N VAL A 382 -24.73 -33.16 14.78
CA VAL A 382 -25.67 -32.17 14.22
C VAL A 382 -26.79 -32.92 13.50
N ASP A 383 -27.91 -33.08 14.20
CA ASP A 383 -29.14 -33.73 13.72
C ASP A 383 -30.34 -33.02 14.37
N PHE A 384 -30.92 -32.05 13.65
CA PHE A 384 -32.03 -31.22 14.09
C PHE A 384 -33.38 -31.91 13.89
N ASN A 385 -33.52 -32.73 12.85
CA ASN A 385 -34.75 -33.45 12.52
C ASN A 385 -34.88 -34.80 13.25
N LYS A 386 -33.80 -35.25 13.90
CA LYS A 386 -33.67 -36.49 14.69
C LYS A 386 -33.88 -37.75 13.87
N ASP A 387 -33.45 -37.76 12.61
CA ASP A 387 -33.54 -38.92 11.73
C ASP A 387 -32.33 -39.87 11.82
N GLY A 388 -31.33 -39.52 12.63
CA GLY A 388 -30.11 -40.30 12.83
C GLY A 388 -28.99 -39.98 11.85
N PHE A 389 -29.22 -39.14 10.84
CA PHE A 389 -28.22 -38.63 9.92
C PHE A 389 -27.71 -37.26 10.35
N ARG A 390 -26.48 -36.95 9.93
CA ARG A 390 -25.93 -35.61 10.09
C ARG A 390 -26.57 -34.68 9.07
N ASP A 391 -27.09 -33.55 9.52
CA ASP A 391 -27.62 -32.51 8.61
C ASP A 391 -26.52 -31.82 7.79
N GLN A 392 -25.28 -31.86 8.29
CA GLN A 392 -24.11 -31.31 7.59
C GLN A 392 -22.89 -32.22 7.78
N PRO A 393 -22.08 -32.46 6.73
CA PRO A 393 -20.84 -33.20 6.87
C PRO A 393 -19.85 -32.46 7.79
N THR A 394 -19.22 -33.23 8.67
CA THR A 394 -18.10 -32.76 9.50
C THR A 394 -16.80 -32.85 8.74
N GLY A 395 -15.82 -32.03 9.08
CA GLY A 395 -14.52 -32.06 8.42
C GLY A 395 -13.83 -30.72 8.40
N ASN A 396 -12.85 -30.61 7.50
CA ASN A 396 -12.06 -29.41 7.28
C ASN A 396 -11.85 -29.18 5.78
N LEU A 397 -12.03 -27.93 5.35
CA LEU A 397 -11.66 -27.40 4.05
C LEU A 397 -10.60 -26.33 4.25
N PHE A 398 -9.39 -26.58 3.78
CA PHE A 398 -8.31 -25.62 3.74
C PHE A 398 -8.00 -25.20 2.32
N THR A 399 -7.92 -23.90 2.04
CA THR A 399 -7.51 -23.37 0.74
C THR A 399 -6.62 -22.16 0.91
N VAL A 400 -5.54 -22.13 0.12
CA VAL A 400 -4.59 -21.03 0.09
C VAL A 400 -4.29 -20.66 -1.36
N MET A 401 -4.27 -19.36 -1.63
CA MET A 401 -3.91 -18.81 -2.93
C MET A 401 -2.87 -17.72 -2.75
N ASN A 402 -1.78 -17.80 -3.52
CA ASN A 402 -0.87 -16.68 -3.69
C ASN A 402 -0.93 -16.21 -5.14
N ARG A 403 -1.16 -14.91 -5.32
CA ARG A 403 -1.27 -14.29 -6.65
C ARG A 403 -0.40 -13.06 -6.75
N TRP A 404 0.13 -12.84 -7.93
CA TRP A 404 0.99 -11.73 -8.29
C TRP A 404 0.40 -11.02 -9.49
N LYS A 405 0.48 -9.71 -9.47
CA LYS A 405 0.11 -8.84 -10.58
C LYS A 405 1.30 -7.97 -10.95
N PHE A 406 1.62 -7.95 -12.23
CA PHE A 406 2.57 -7.05 -12.86
C PHE A 406 1.83 -6.00 -13.68
N ASN A 407 2.25 -4.75 -13.55
CA ASN A 407 1.81 -3.68 -14.44
C ASN A 407 2.94 -2.67 -14.59
N ASN A 408 3.44 -2.48 -15.81
CA ASN A 408 4.50 -1.51 -16.10
C ASN A 408 3.98 -0.13 -16.52
N ASN A 409 2.66 0.06 -16.57
CA ASN A 409 1.98 1.26 -17.06
C ASN A 409 2.35 1.66 -18.50
N LYS A 410 3.02 0.78 -19.25
CA LYS A 410 3.44 0.95 -20.65
C LYS A 410 2.79 -0.08 -21.58
N GLY A 411 1.64 -0.61 -21.17
CA GLY A 411 0.83 -1.55 -21.94
C GLY A 411 0.95 -3.01 -21.52
N TRP A 412 2.01 -3.42 -20.81
CA TRP A 412 2.14 -4.79 -20.33
C TRP A 412 1.45 -4.97 -18.98
N LEU A 413 0.56 -5.97 -18.92
CA LEU A 413 -0.06 -6.46 -17.69
C LEU A 413 0.17 -7.96 -17.58
N GLY A 414 0.57 -8.41 -16.40
CA GLY A 414 0.74 -9.82 -16.08
C GLY A 414 -0.01 -10.17 -14.81
N GLN A 415 -0.57 -11.37 -14.75
CA GLN A 415 -1.02 -11.99 -13.52
C GLN A 415 -0.52 -13.42 -13.51
N ILE A 416 -0.07 -13.88 -12.36
CA ILE A 416 0.25 -15.29 -12.13
C ILE A 416 -0.23 -15.65 -10.74
N GLY A 417 -0.78 -16.84 -10.58
CA GLY A 417 -1.23 -17.29 -9.28
C GLY A 417 -1.16 -18.78 -9.15
N PHE A 418 -1.06 -19.21 -7.90
CA PHE A 418 -1.04 -20.60 -7.50
C PHE A 418 -2.01 -20.80 -6.34
N ARG A 419 -2.73 -21.91 -6.37
CA ARG A 419 -3.73 -22.27 -5.36
C ARG A 419 -3.57 -23.73 -4.97
N ILE A 420 -3.65 -23.98 -3.66
CA ILE A 420 -3.77 -25.32 -3.08
C ILE A 420 -5.08 -25.38 -2.33
N LEU A 421 -5.76 -26.52 -2.44
CA LEU A 421 -6.94 -26.85 -1.68
C LEU A 421 -6.83 -28.29 -1.17
N SER A 422 -7.24 -28.49 0.08
CA SER A 422 -7.43 -29.80 0.70
C SER A 422 -8.80 -29.80 1.38
N ASP A 423 -9.65 -30.74 1.03
CA ASP A 423 -10.97 -30.95 1.65
C ASP A 423 -11.03 -32.37 2.20
N ASN A 424 -11.38 -32.50 3.47
CA ASN A 424 -11.60 -33.78 4.12
C ASN A 424 -12.89 -33.72 4.93
N LYS A 425 -13.91 -34.44 4.48
CA LYS A 425 -15.25 -34.43 5.05
C LYS A 425 -15.78 -35.83 5.26
N VAL A 426 -16.59 -35.97 6.30
CA VAL A 426 -17.33 -37.19 6.66
C VAL A 426 -18.78 -36.84 6.96
N GLY A 427 -19.68 -37.41 6.18
CA GLY A 427 -21.13 -37.40 6.39
C GLY A 427 -21.69 -38.79 6.66
N GLY A 428 -23.02 -38.90 6.68
CA GLY A 428 -23.76 -40.12 6.98
C GLY A 428 -24.38 -40.09 8.38
N GLU A 429 -24.51 -41.25 9.01
CA GLU A 429 -25.14 -41.39 10.32
C GLU A 429 -24.36 -40.64 11.41
N THR A 430 -25.07 -40.11 12.39
CA THR A 430 -24.47 -39.49 13.59
C THR A 430 -23.61 -40.48 14.38
N ALA A 431 -23.97 -41.77 14.36
CA ALA A 431 -23.24 -42.87 14.99
C ALA A 431 -22.01 -43.35 14.20
N PHE A 432 -21.88 -42.99 12.92
CA PHE A 432 -20.80 -43.47 12.05
C PHE A 432 -19.41 -43.05 12.55
N ASN A 433 -18.53 -44.02 12.75
CA ASN A 433 -17.12 -43.82 13.08
C ASN A 433 -16.24 -44.34 11.94
N GLU A 434 -15.60 -43.43 11.21
CA GLU A 434 -14.77 -43.78 10.06
C GLU A 434 -13.67 -44.82 10.35
N LYS A 435 -13.12 -44.88 11.58
CA LYS A 435 -12.06 -45.85 11.91
C LYS A 435 -12.58 -47.27 12.08
N GLN A 436 -13.86 -47.45 12.38
CA GLN A 436 -14.46 -48.74 12.71
C GLN A 436 -15.44 -49.19 11.63
N ASP A 437 -16.24 -48.27 11.11
CA ASP A 437 -17.40 -48.57 10.27
C ASP A 437 -17.13 -48.38 8.77
N LYS A 438 -16.02 -47.74 8.38
CA LYS A 438 -15.68 -47.51 6.97
C LYS A 438 -15.61 -48.83 6.20
N LEU A 439 -16.35 -48.90 5.08
CA LEU A 439 -16.49 -50.10 4.24
C LEU A 439 -17.09 -51.31 4.97
N THR A 440 -17.91 -51.07 5.99
CA THR A 440 -18.72 -52.08 6.67
C THR A 440 -20.20 -51.78 6.50
N THR A 441 -21.06 -52.64 7.06
CA THR A 441 -22.52 -52.49 7.02
C THR A 441 -23.11 -52.09 8.38
N THR A 442 -22.29 -51.70 9.36
CA THR A 442 -22.75 -51.37 10.72
C THR A 442 -23.45 -50.02 10.78
N HIS A 443 -22.79 -48.98 10.27
CA HIS A 443 -23.30 -47.61 10.18
C HIS A 443 -22.98 -47.05 8.79
N TYR A 444 -23.95 -46.39 8.16
CA TYR A 444 -23.71 -45.75 6.88
C TYR A 444 -22.89 -44.47 7.05
N GLY A 445 -21.84 -44.34 6.22
CA GLY A 445 -20.99 -43.15 6.17
C GLY A 445 -20.55 -42.82 4.76
N ALA A 446 -20.33 -41.53 4.52
CA ALA A 446 -19.76 -41.04 3.27
C ALA A 446 -18.53 -40.18 3.58
N GLY A 447 -17.40 -40.48 2.95
CA GLY A 447 -16.17 -39.70 3.11
C GLY A 447 -15.74 -39.08 1.80
N LEU A 448 -15.28 -37.84 1.88
CA LEU A 448 -14.75 -37.07 0.77
C LEU A 448 -13.35 -36.60 1.14
N LYS A 449 -12.34 -37.07 0.43
CA LYS A 449 -11.00 -36.50 0.47
C LYS A 449 -10.66 -35.94 -0.91
N THR A 450 -10.33 -34.67 -0.97
CA THR A 450 -9.98 -33.98 -2.21
C THR A 450 -8.75 -33.13 -2.02
N ASP A 451 -7.75 -33.31 -2.88
CA ASP A 451 -6.58 -32.46 -2.97
C ASP A 451 -6.51 -31.83 -4.37
N ARG A 452 -6.46 -30.50 -4.44
CA ARG A 452 -6.40 -29.77 -5.72
C ARG A 452 -5.25 -28.77 -5.72
N LYS A 453 -4.47 -28.79 -6.79
CA LYS A 453 -3.39 -27.83 -7.06
C LYS A 453 -3.65 -27.15 -8.38
N GLU A 454 -3.61 -25.83 -8.40
CA GLU A 454 -3.95 -25.03 -9.58
C GLU A 454 -2.94 -23.91 -9.77
N VAL A 455 -2.56 -23.68 -11.02
CA VAL A 455 -1.73 -22.55 -11.44
C VAL A 455 -2.41 -21.84 -12.59
N PHE A 456 -2.39 -20.52 -12.59
CA PHE A 456 -2.91 -19.73 -13.69
C PHE A 456 -1.97 -18.59 -14.03
N ALA A 457 -2.03 -18.15 -15.28
CA ALA A 457 -1.37 -16.95 -15.74
C ALA A 457 -2.26 -16.17 -16.71
N LYS A 458 -2.21 -14.85 -16.63
CA LYS A 458 -2.83 -13.94 -17.61
C LYS A 458 -1.79 -12.96 -18.07
N ILE A 459 -1.55 -12.89 -19.37
CA ILE A 459 -0.57 -11.98 -19.98
C ILE A 459 -1.34 -11.09 -20.95
N GLY A 460 -1.28 -9.78 -20.74
CA GLY A 460 -1.97 -8.81 -21.55
C GLY A 460 -1.01 -7.76 -22.09
N TYR A 461 -1.20 -7.38 -23.34
CA TYR A 461 -0.55 -6.23 -23.95
C TYR A 461 -1.60 -5.29 -24.56
N VAL A 462 -1.68 -4.08 -24.03
CA VAL A 462 -2.49 -2.99 -24.58
C VAL A 462 -1.58 -2.04 -25.34
N PHE A 463 -1.86 -1.81 -26.62
CA PHE A 463 -1.01 -0.96 -27.46
C PHE A 463 -1.11 0.51 -26.98
N PRO A 464 -0.02 1.15 -26.53
CA PRO A 464 -0.07 2.50 -25.96
C PRO A 464 -0.68 3.55 -26.89
N GLU A 465 -0.36 3.47 -28.18
CA GLU A 465 -0.87 4.36 -29.23
C GLU A 465 -2.35 4.09 -29.58
N LYS A 466 -2.84 2.88 -29.31
CA LYS A 466 -4.19 2.41 -29.68
C LYS A 466 -4.79 1.63 -28.52
N LYS A 467 -5.25 2.34 -27.48
CA LYS A 467 -5.78 1.74 -26.24
C LYS A 467 -6.96 0.77 -26.44
N TYR A 468 -7.67 0.87 -27.56
CA TYR A 468 -8.76 -0.06 -27.92
C TYR A 468 -8.27 -1.40 -28.49
N LYS A 469 -6.99 -1.50 -28.86
CA LYS A 469 -6.35 -2.69 -29.39
C LYS A 469 -5.58 -3.40 -28.28
N SER A 470 -5.81 -4.70 -28.11
CA SER A 470 -5.12 -5.49 -27.10
C SER A 470 -4.98 -6.96 -27.50
N VAL A 471 -3.92 -7.60 -26.98
CA VAL A 471 -3.73 -9.05 -26.99
C VAL A 471 -3.76 -9.55 -25.55
N GLY A 472 -4.47 -10.62 -25.28
CA GLY A 472 -4.51 -11.28 -23.99
C GLY A 472 -4.30 -12.78 -24.16
N LEU A 473 -3.49 -13.39 -23.30
CA LEU A 473 -3.31 -14.83 -23.19
C LEU A 473 -3.69 -15.23 -21.77
N GLN A 474 -4.63 -16.15 -21.65
CA GLN A 474 -5.02 -16.79 -20.39
C GLN A 474 -4.53 -18.23 -20.43
N LEU A 475 -3.92 -18.67 -19.33
CA LEU A 475 -3.43 -20.02 -19.13
C LEU A 475 -3.91 -20.50 -17.76
N SER A 476 -4.37 -21.74 -17.69
CA SER A 476 -4.70 -22.40 -16.43
C SER A 476 -4.33 -23.87 -16.52
N ALA A 477 -3.84 -24.43 -15.43
CA ALA A 477 -3.63 -25.85 -15.30
C ALA A 477 -3.95 -26.29 -13.87
N PHE A 478 -4.59 -27.44 -13.71
CA PHE A 478 -4.83 -28.01 -12.40
C PHE A 478 -4.70 -29.52 -12.40
N ARG A 479 -4.37 -30.04 -11.21
CA ARG A 479 -4.48 -31.46 -10.86
C ARG A 479 -5.46 -31.58 -9.70
N HIS A 480 -6.42 -32.49 -9.83
CA HIS A 480 -7.47 -32.74 -8.86
C HIS A 480 -7.50 -34.23 -8.53
N ASP A 481 -7.13 -34.57 -7.30
CA ASP A 481 -7.12 -35.92 -6.76
C ASP A 481 -8.31 -36.06 -5.81
N MET A 482 -9.13 -37.07 -6.03
CA MET A 482 -10.34 -37.32 -5.27
C MET A 482 -10.40 -38.80 -4.84
N ASP A 483 -10.46 -39.02 -3.53
CA ASP A 483 -10.63 -40.34 -2.90
C ASP A 483 -11.87 -40.29 -2.00
N THR A 484 -12.94 -40.95 -2.43
CA THR A 484 -14.24 -40.91 -1.76
C THR A 484 -14.79 -42.30 -1.52
N TYR A 485 -15.70 -42.40 -0.56
CA TYR A 485 -16.48 -43.60 -0.35
C TYR A 485 -17.91 -43.25 0.08
N PHE A 486 -18.84 -44.12 -0.28
CA PHE A 486 -20.27 -44.03 -0.01
C PHE A 486 -20.73 -45.41 0.49
N GLY A 487 -20.77 -45.59 1.81
CA GLY A 487 -20.95 -46.91 2.42
C GLY A 487 -19.83 -47.87 1.97
N LEU A 488 -20.18 -48.88 1.18
CA LEU A 488 -19.25 -49.89 0.65
C LEU A 488 -18.61 -49.49 -0.69
N THR A 489 -19.16 -48.48 -1.36
CA THR A 489 -18.70 -48.08 -2.70
C THR A 489 -17.55 -47.09 -2.56
N THR A 490 -16.40 -47.41 -3.12
CA THR A 490 -15.26 -46.48 -3.21
C THR A 490 -15.17 -45.88 -4.59
N TYR A 491 -14.81 -44.59 -4.67
CA TYR A 491 -14.53 -43.91 -5.92
C TYR A 491 -13.23 -43.13 -5.79
N LYS A 492 -12.26 -43.49 -6.62
CA LYS A 492 -10.98 -42.78 -6.74
C LYS A 492 -10.88 -42.27 -8.16
N ALA A 493 -10.55 -41.00 -8.30
CA ALA A 493 -10.39 -40.40 -9.60
C ALA A 493 -9.34 -39.30 -9.55
N LEU A 494 -8.55 -39.23 -10.62
CA LEU A 494 -7.59 -38.16 -10.86
C LEU A 494 -8.02 -37.40 -12.10
N GLN A 495 -7.97 -36.07 -12.03
CA GLN A 495 -8.18 -35.21 -13.19
C GLN A 495 -6.99 -34.26 -13.35
N ASP A 496 -6.39 -34.29 -14.53
CA ASP A 496 -5.47 -33.27 -15.01
C ASP A 496 -6.14 -32.41 -16.07
N ASN A 497 -5.98 -31.11 -15.95
CA ASN A 497 -6.51 -30.15 -16.90
C ASN A 497 -5.46 -29.15 -17.34
N PHE A 498 -5.50 -28.81 -18.62
CA PHE A 498 -4.81 -27.66 -19.18
C PHE A 498 -5.77 -26.83 -20.03
N TYR A 499 -5.71 -25.51 -19.85
CA TYR A 499 -6.50 -24.54 -20.57
C TYR A 499 -5.62 -23.40 -21.10
N ALA A 500 -5.84 -23.02 -22.35
CA ALA A 500 -5.24 -21.84 -22.95
C ALA A 500 -6.27 -21.07 -23.78
N ASN A 501 -6.25 -19.74 -23.68
CA ASN A 501 -7.12 -18.87 -24.46
C ASN A 501 -6.38 -17.60 -24.88
N LEU A 502 -6.18 -17.45 -26.18
CA LEU A 502 -5.58 -16.28 -26.80
C LEU A 502 -6.69 -15.40 -27.37
N ILE A 503 -6.75 -14.15 -26.92
CA ILE A 503 -7.79 -13.19 -27.28
C ILE A 503 -7.12 -11.96 -27.91
N TYR A 504 -7.56 -11.61 -29.10
CA TYR A 504 -7.28 -10.35 -29.76
C TYR A 504 -8.54 -9.48 -29.79
N GLN A 505 -8.42 -8.23 -29.40
CA GLN A 505 -9.51 -7.24 -29.47
C GLN A 505 -9.07 -6.02 -30.26
N SER A 506 -9.98 -5.51 -31.10
CA SER A 506 -9.83 -4.22 -31.80
C SER A 506 -11.21 -3.65 -32.16
N ILE A 507 -11.23 -2.53 -32.87
CA ILE A 507 -12.45 -1.84 -33.34
C ILE A 507 -12.57 -1.86 -34.87
N ILE A 508 -13.79 -1.67 -35.37
CA ILE A 508 -14.11 -1.45 -36.78
C ILE A 508 -14.63 -0.01 -36.92
N GLY A 509 -13.82 0.88 -37.50
CA GLY A 509 -14.18 2.29 -37.69
C GLY A 509 -14.15 3.12 -36.40
N ASN A 510 -15.02 2.82 -35.42
CA ASN A 510 -15.16 3.57 -34.17
C ASN A 510 -15.31 2.65 -32.93
N SER A 511 -15.28 3.24 -31.74
CA SER A 511 -15.35 2.51 -30.46
C SER A 511 -16.69 1.84 -30.15
N ASN A 512 -17.75 2.13 -30.90
CA ASN A 512 -19.05 1.48 -30.75
C ASN A 512 -19.06 0.09 -31.40
N HIS A 513 -18.19 -0.14 -32.39
CA HIS A 513 -18.04 -1.42 -33.06
C HIS A 513 -16.73 -2.09 -32.64
N LYS A 514 -16.80 -2.90 -31.60
CA LYS A 514 -15.68 -3.73 -31.10
C LYS A 514 -15.80 -5.14 -31.63
N PHE A 515 -14.70 -5.73 -32.07
CA PHE A 515 -14.64 -7.16 -32.36
C PHE A 515 -13.58 -7.84 -31.50
N ARG A 516 -13.82 -9.13 -31.24
CA ARG A 516 -12.90 -10.02 -30.53
C ARG A 516 -12.75 -11.28 -31.36
N THR A 517 -11.52 -11.76 -31.47
CA THR A 517 -11.20 -13.03 -32.13
C THR A 517 -10.10 -13.72 -31.33
N GLY A 518 -9.95 -15.02 -31.48
CA GLY A 518 -9.04 -15.76 -30.63
C GLY A 518 -8.97 -17.25 -30.94
N LEU A 519 -8.16 -17.94 -30.14
CA LEU A 519 -8.00 -19.38 -30.17
C LEU A 519 -8.10 -19.89 -28.73
N SER A 520 -8.88 -20.94 -28.52
CA SER A 520 -9.00 -21.62 -27.23
C SER A 520 -8.63 -23.09 -27.36
N PHE A 521 -7.99 -23.62 -26.32
CA PHE A 521 -7.59 -25.01 -26.21
C PHE A 521 -7.88 -25.50 -24.80
N VAL A 522 -8.53 -26.66 -24.70
CA VAL A 522 -8.85 -27.35 -23.46
C VAL A 522 -8.38 -28.78 -23.62
N ALA A 523 -7.61 -29.29 -22.66
CA ALA A 523 -7.28 -30.70 -22.54
C ALA A 523 -7.67 -31.18 -21.14
N ASP A 524 -8.43 -32.27 -21.08
CA ASP A 524 -8.80 -32.96 -19.86
C ASP A 524 -8.32 -34.41 -19.96
N ASN A 525 -7.61 -34.87 -18.93
CA ASN A 525 -7.28 -36.26 -18.73
C ASN A 525 -7.90 -36.74 -17.42
N TYR A 526 -8.57 -37.89 -17.46
CA TYR A 526 -9.21 -38.51 -16.31
C TYR A 526 -8.66 -39.93 -16.15
N ASP A 527 -8.23 -40.28 -14.93
CA ASP A 527 -7.77 -41.63 -14.56
C ASP A 527 -8.60 -42.20 -13.40
#